data_AF-A0AAN8XGA6-F1
#
_entry.id   AF-A0AAN8XGA6-F1
#
_cell.length_a   1.000
_cell.length_b   1.000
_cell.length_c   1.000
_cell.angle_alpha   90.00
_cell.angle_beta   90.00
_cell.angle_gamma   90.00
#
_symmetry.space_group_name_H-M   'P 1'
#
loop_
_entity.id
_entity.type
_entity.pdbx_description
1 polymer ?
#
loop_
_entity_poly.entity_id
_entity_poly.type
_entity_poly.pdbx_seq_one_letter_code
_entity_poly.pdbx_strand_id
1 'polypeptide(L)' 'AFENSDKRNARFVVTPRQTNERWAIDLIKEVPPKGVVACVVACDGGPGALGHPRVYINLVSFFWIYL' A
#
# COMPACT_ATOMS: atom_id res chain seq x y z
N ALA A 1 9.44 -7.41 17.00
CA ALA A 1 9.17 -8.53 17.94
C ALA A 1 9.40 -8.04 19.37
N PHE A 2 8.88 -8.72 20.38
CA PHE A 2 9.25 -8.40 21.77
C PHE A 2 10.69 -8.84 22.03
N GLU A 3 11.32 -8.22 23.03
CA GLU A 3 12.62 -8.67 23.53
C GLU A 3 12.51 -10.08 24.14
N ASN A 4 13.59 -10.86 24.11
CA ASN A 4 13.57 -12.26 24.51
C ASN A 4 13.15 -12.46 25.98
N SER A 5 13.57 -11.56 26.88
CA SER A 5 13.25 -11.59 28.32
C SER A 5 11.86 -11.04 28.65
N ASP A 6 11.12 -10.54 27.67
CA ASP A 6 9.82 -9.93 27.90
C ASP A 6 8.77 -10.98 28.30
N LYS A 7 8.24 -10.85 29.53
CA LYS A 7 7.18 -11.71 30.06
C LYS A 7 5.95 -11.80 29.14
N ARG A 8 5.72 -10.82 28.27
CA ARG A 8 4.62 -10.82 27.29
C ARG A 8 4.75 -11.94 26.26
N ASN A 9 5.95 -12.52 26.07
CA ASN A 9 6.17 -13.68 25.19
C ASN A 9 5.48 -14.96 25.69
N ALA A 10 5.15 -15.05 26.98
CA ALA A 10 4.46 -16.22 27.56
C ALA A 10 3.15 -16.57 26.85
N ARG A 11 2.48 -15.58 26.24
CA ARG A 11 1.23 -15.80 25.47
C ARG A 11 1.41 -16.69 24.24
N PHE A 12 2.65 -16.81 23.73
CA PHE A 12 2.96 -17.58 22.52
C PHE A 12 3.56 -18.97 22.80
N VAL A 13 3.57 -19.41 24.07
CA VAL A 13 4.13 -20.72 24.47
C VAL A 13 3.24 -21.87 23.99
N VAL A 14 1.93 -21.70 24.04
CA VAL A 14 0.94 -22.72 23.63
C VAL A 14 0.47 -22.50 22.19
N THR A 15 0.42 -21.25 21.74
CA THR A 15 -0.04 -20.88 20.39
C THR A 15 1.03 -20.08 19.66
N PRO A 16 1.32 -20.40 18.39
CA PRO A 16 2.34 -19.67 17.64
C PRO A 16 1.89 -18.24 17.35
N ARG A 17 2.87 -17.34 17.21
CA ARG A 17 2.61 -15.97 16.76
C ARG A 17 2.19 -15.99 15.28
N GLN A 18 0.94 -15.63 15.02
CA GLN A 18 0.41 -15.49 13.67
C GLN A 18 0.92 -14.20 13.05
N THR A 19 1.63 -14.31 11.93
CA THR A 19 2.06 -13.17 11.11
C THR A 19 1.76 -13.50 9.66
N ASN A 20 1.32 -12.50 8.89
CA ASN A 20 1.08 -12.70 7.47
C ASN A 20 2.42 -12.74 6.71
N GLU A 21 2.63 -13.77 5.90
CA GLU A 21 3.81 -13.92 5.05
C GLU A 21 3.74 -13.01 3.81
N ARG A 22 2.55 -12.53 3.43
CA ARG A 22 2.34 -11.63 2.30
C ARG A 22 2.31 -10.18 2.74
N TRP A 23 3.40 -9.47 2.50
CA TRP A 23 3.59 -8.09 2.92
C TRP A 23 3.03 -7.14 1.84
N ALA A 24 2.04 -6.32 2.19
CA ALA A 24 1.40 -5.42 1.24
C ALA A 24 2.37 -4.40 0.60
N ILE A 25 3.43 -4.02 1.31
CA ILE A 25 4.49 -3.12 0.80
C ILE A 25 5.27 -3.73 -0.36
N ASP A 26 5.53 -5.04 -0.33
CA ASP A 26 6.22 -5.74 -1.41
C ASP A 26 5.28 -5.94 -2.59
N LEU A 27 4.03 -6.33 -2.31
CA LEU A 27 3.01 -6.53 -3.34
C LEU A 27 2.72 -5.26 -4.15
N ILE A 28 2.66 -4.08 -3.52
CA ILE A 28 2.42 -2.83 -4.26
C ILE A 28 3.63 -2.44 -5.12
N LYS A 29 4.85 -2.80 -4.69
CA LYS A 29 6.08 -2.54 -5.44
C LYS A 29 6.16 -3.39 -6.72
N GLU A 30 5.54 -4.55 -6.73
CA GLU A 30 5.45 -5.42 -7.92
C GLU A 30 4.55 -4.82 -9.01
N VAL A 31 3.63 -3.91 -8.66
CA VAL A 31 2.72 -3.29 -9.62
C VAL A 31 3.40 -2.11 -10.32
N PRO A 32 3.53 -2.12 -11.66
CA PRO A 32 4.18 -1.03 -12.38
C PRO A 32 3.31 0.24 -12.37
N PRO A 33 3.93 1.44 -12.37
CA PRO A 33 3.21 2.69 -12.54
C PRO A 33 2.46 2.74 -13.88
N LYS A 34 1.22 3.24 -13.86
CA LYS A 34 0.40 3.40 -15.07
C LYS A 34 0.68 4.75 -15.74
N GLY A 35 1.29 4.74 -16.92
CA GLY A 35 1.46 5.93 -17.75
C GLY A 35 0.13 6.39 -18.36
N VAL A 36 -0.15 7.70 -18.31
CA VAL A 36 -1.38 8.33 -18.80
C VAL A 36 -1.07 9.71 -19.39
N VAL A 37 -1.79 10.10 -20.45
CA VAL A 37 -1.67 11.43 -21.08
C VAL A 37 -2.78 12.33 -20.56
N ALA A 38 -2.72 12.68 -19.27
CA ALA A 38 -3.67 13.57 -18.61
C ALA A 38 -3.00 14.28 -17.42
N CYS A 39 -3.38 15.54 -17.17
CA CYS A 39 -2.86 16.31 -16.04
C CYS A 39 -3.48 15.90 -14.69
N VAL A 40 -4.71 15.39 -14.70
CA VAL A 40 -5.43 14.92 -13.51
C VAL A 40 -6.09 13.60 -13.86
N VAL A 41 -5.95 12.60 -12.99
CA VAL A 41 -6.61 11.30 -13.13
C VAL A 41 -7.45 10.96 -11.92
N ALA A 42 -8.50 10.16 -12.12
CA ALA A 42 -9.33 9.64 -11.05
C ALA A 42 -8.98 8.17 -10.75
N CYS A 43 -8.90 7.82 -9.47
CA CYS A 43 -8.79 6.43 -9.01
C CYS A 43 -9.98 6.12 -8.09
N ASP A 44 -10.59 4.96 -8.30
CA ASP A 44 -11.66 4.38 -7.49
C ASP A 44 -11.24 3.06 -6.82
N GLY A 45 -10.02 2.56 -7.08
CA GLY A 45 -9.48 1.37 -6.42
C GLY A 45 -10.13 0.05 -6.82
N GLY A 46 -10.96 0.04 -7.88
CA GLY A 46 -11.68 -1.16 -8.32
C GLY A 46 -13.04 -0.83 -8.94
N PRO A 47 -13.90 -1.85 -9.16
CA PRO A 47 -15.17 -1.66 -9.82
C PRO A 47 -16.18 -0.91 -8.93
N GLY A 48 -16.27 0.41 -9.14
CA GLY A 48 -17.30 1.27 -8.56
C GLY A 48 -17.25 1.30 -7.03
N ALA A 49 -18.37 0.96 -6.38
CA ALA A 49 -18.52 1.02 -4.92
C ALA A 49 -17.73 -0.06 -4.16
N LEU A 50 -17.10 -1.02 -4.85
CA LEU A 50 -16.29 -2.07 -4.22
C LEU A 50 -14.84 -1.63 -3.94
N GLY A 51 -14.43 -0.46 -4.45
CA GLY A 51 -13.13 0.12 -4.18
C GLY A 51 -13.17 1.19 -3.10
N HIS A 52 -12.28 2.18 -3.20
CA HIS A 52 -12.26 3.34 -2.30
C HIS A 52 -13.05 4.52 -2.90
N PRO A 53 -13.41 5.53 -2.09
CA PRO A 53 -13.99 6.77 -2.62
C PRO A 53 -13.13 7.35 -3.74
N ARG A 54 -13.78 7.89 -4.78
CA ARG A 54 -13.06 8.46 -5.92
C ARG A 54 -12.13 9.59 -5.47
N VAL A 55 -10.85 9.45 -5.78
CA VAL A 55 -9.83 10.48 -5.54
C VAL A 55 -9.28 10.99 -6.86
N TYR A 56 -8.88 12.25 -6.90
CA TYR A 56 -8.22 12.87 -8.06
C TYR A 56 -6.73 13.07 -7.75
N ILE A 57 -5.88 12.59 -8.65
CA ILE A 57 -4.42 12.61 -8.52
C ILE A 57 -3.89 13.60 -9.55
N ASN A 58 -3.14 14.60 -9.07
CA ASN A 58 -2.45 15.55 -9.93
C ASN A 58 -1.18 14.92 -10.49
N LEU A 59 -1.03 14.97 -11.82
CA LEU A 59 0.12 14.47 -12.56
C LEU A 59 0.88 15.59 -13.28
N VAL A 60 0.56 16.85 -12.98
CA VAL A 60 1.39 17.98 -13.40
C VAL A 60 2.70 17.92 -12.64
N SER A 61 3.65 17.17 -13.19
CA SER A 61 5.03 17.19 -12.75
C SER A 61 5.68 18.47 -13.24
N PHE A 62 6.40 19.14 -12.33
CA PHE A 62 7.13 20.39 -12.58
C PHE A 62 8.17 20.28 -13.72
N PHE A 63 8.47 19.06 -14.17
CA PHE A 63 9.38 18.77 -15.27
C PHE A 63 8.86 19.25 -16.64
N TRP A 64 7.53 19.41 -16.79
CA TRP A 64 6.91 19.89 -18.03
C TRP A 64 6.84 21.43 -18.15
N ILE A 65 7.27 22.17 -17.12
CA ILE A 65 7.18 23.65 -17.10
C ILE A 65 8.50 24.30 -17.57
N TYR A 66 9.55 23.51 -17.80
CA TYR A 66 10.88 23.96 -18.24
C TYR A 66 11.31 23.40 -19.60
N LEU A 67 10.36 22.90 -20.39
CA LEU A 67 10.56 22.45 -21.78
C LEU A 67 9.61 23.20 -22.71
#